data_AF-A0ABD6E814-F1
#
_entry.id   AF-A0ABD6E814-F1
#
_cell.length_a   1.000
_cell.length_b   1.000
_cell.length_c   1.000
_cell.angle_alpha   90.00
_cell.angle_beta   90.00
_cell.angle_gamma   90.00
#
_symmetry.space_group_name_H-M   'P 1'
#
loop_
_entity.id
_entity.type
_entity.pdbx_description
1 polymer ?
#
loop_
_entity_poly.entity_id
_entity_poly.type
_entity_poly.pdbx_seq_one_letter_code
_entity_poly.pdbx_strand_id
1 'polypeptide(L)'
;MSKSIWDIDINDVMGGKKSTKRKKPKQSIKSEVLVRQNYRCKNCDDMLPATKHFHYKTPISKGGKNTVNNLIALCPNCHSEHHHKQRVKYANAKAKGSKKKSVWDMELGDI
;
A
#
# COMPACT_ATOMS: atom_id res chain seq x y z
N MET A 1 46.02 6.04 10.32
CA MET A 1 45.42 7.38 10.42
C MET A 1 44.06 7.23 11.08
N SER A 2 43.92 7.64 12.34
CA SER A 2 42.69 7.53 13.12
C SER A 2 41.70 8.61 12.69
N LYS A 3 40.46 8.23 12.34
CA LYS A 3 39.37 9.16 12.05
C LYS A 3 39.15 10.08 13.27
N SER A 4 38.95 11.38 13.05
CA SER A 4 38.72 12.34 14.13
C SER A 4 37.29 12.22 14.66
N ILE A 5 37.03 12.69 15.88
CA ILE A 5 35.69 12.68 16.50
C ILE A 5 34.67 13.46 15.65
N TRP A 6 35.14 14.42 14.85
CA TRP A 6 34.33 15.27 13.98
C TRP A 6 34.02 14.62 12.62
N ASP A 7 34.68 13.50 12.27
CA ASP A 7 34.44 12.74 11.03
C ASP A 7 33.36 11.65 11.19
N ILE A 8 32.74 11.56 12.37
CA ILE A 8 31.73 10.54 12.68
C ILE A 8 30.36 11.06 12.24
N ASP A 9 29.80 10.49 11.16
CA ASP A 9 28.40 10.74 10.77
C ASP A 9 27.47 10.12 11.84
N ILE A 10 26.58 10.93 12.39
CA ILE A 10 25.62 10.50 13.43
C ILE A 10 24.73 9.34 12.97
N ASN A 11 24.52 9.18 11.65
CA ASN A 11 23.77 8.08 11.05
C ASN A 11 24.53 6.75 11.06
N ASP A 12 25.87 6.77 11.09
CA ASP A 12 26.72 5.58 11.21
C ASP A 12 26.71 5.03 12.64
N VAL A 13 26.51 5.90 13.64
CA VAL A 13 26.34 5.53 15.05
C VAL A 13 24.90 5.06 15.32
N MET A 14 23.92 5.75 14.75
CA MET A 14 22.49 5.53 15.03
C MET A 14 21.80 4.54 14.07
N GLY A 15 22.53 3.95 13.12
CA GLY A 15 22.00 2.92 12.21
C GLY A 15 20.78 3.39 11.40
N GLY A 16 20.89 4.53 10.72
CA GLY A 16 19.81 5.06 9.90
C GLY A 16 19.54 4.21 8.65
N LYS A 17 18.44 3.42 8.63
CA LYS A 17 18.03 2.69 7.42
C LYS A 17 17.63 3.67 6.32
N LYS A 18 18.46 3.78 5.27
CA LYS A 18 18.14 4.58 4.07
C LYS A 18 16.87 4.04 3.42
N SER A 19 15.80 4.83 3.42
CA SER A 19 14.55 4.44 2.77
C SER A 19 14.75 4.38 1.26
N THR A 20 14.70 3.18 0.68
CA THR A 20 14.80 3.04 -0.77
C THR A 20 13.50 3.58 -1.39
N LYS A 21 13.59 4.67 -2.16
CA LYS A 21 12.44 5.20 -2.89
C LYS A 21 11.83 4.10 -3.76
N ARG A 22 10.50 3.99 -3.71
CA ARG A 22 9.74 3.02 -4.51
C ARG A 22 10.00 3.23 -6.00
N LYS A 23 10.53 2.21 -6.67
CA LYS A 23 10.70 2.22 -8.14
C LYS A 23 9.35 2.08 -8.82
N LYS A 24 9.01 3.02 -9.71
CA LYS A 24 7.80 2.96 -10.56
C LYS A 24 7.92 1.80 -11.56
N PRO A 25 6.80 1.19 -12.00
CA PRO A 25 6.85 0.14 -13.01
C PRO A 25 7.23 0.73 -14.37
N LYS A 26 8.04 -0.03 -15.13
CA LYS A 26 8.49 0.35 -16.47
C LYS A 26 7.30 0.50 -17.42
N GLN A 27 7.47 1.29 -18.48
CA GLN A 27 6.41 1.51 -19.47
C GLN A 27 6.06 0.23 -20.24
N SER A 28 7.03 -0.62 -20.57
CA SER A 28 6.79 -1.92 -21.22
C SER A 28 5.83 -2.81 -20.43
N ILE A 29 6.04 -2.89 -19.11
CA ILE A 29 5.16 -3.64 -18.20
C ILE A 29 3.74 -3.07 -18.23
N LYS A 30 3.60 -1.74 -18.22
CA LYS A 30 2.28 -1.08 -18.29
C LYS A 30 1.57 -1.37 -19.60
N SER A 31 2.27 -1.28 -20.73
CA SER A 31 1.71 -1.59 -22.05
C SER A 31 1.28 -3.05 -22.13
N GLU A 32 2.09 -3.98 -21.62
CA GLU A 32 1.74 -5.40 -21.59
C GLU A 32 0.50 -5.69 -20.73
N VAL A 33 0.37 -5.03 -19.57
CA VAL A 33 -0.86 -5.11 -18.75
C VAL A 33 -2.08 -4.64 -19.52
N LEU A 34 -1.99 -3.54 -20.28
CA LEU A 34 -3.11 -3.02 -21.08
C LEU A 34 -3.52 -4.00 -22.19
N VAL A 35 -2.55 -4.54 -22.92
CA VAL A 35 -2.79 -5.53 -23.98
C VAL A 35 -3.44 -6.79 -23.40
N ARG A 36 -2.91 -7.33 -22.29
CA ARG A 36 -3.50 -8.51 -21.62
C ARG A 36 -4.91 -8.29 -21.09
N GLN A 37 -5.28 -7.04 -20.82
CA GLN A 37 -6.61 -6.66 -20.39
C GLN A 37 -7.52 -6.24 -21.54
N ASN A 38 -7.10 -6.36 -22.80
CA ASN A 38 -7.84 -5.87 -23.96
C ASN A 38 -8.24 -4.40 -23.82
N TYR A 39 -7.39 -3.58 -23.17
CA TYR A 39 -7.67 -2.18 -22.84
C TYR A 39 -8.96 -1.97 -22.03
N ARG A 40 -9.37 -2.97 -21.24
CA ARG A 40 -10.55 -2.92 -20.37
C ARG A 40 -10.19 -2.89 -18.88
N CYS A 41 -11.03 -2.24 -18.10
CA CYS A 41 -10.89 -2.13 -16.66
C CYS A 41 -10.99 -3.51 -16.02
N LYS A 42 -10.03 -3.88 -15.15
CA LYS A 42 -10.07 -5.21 -14.54
C LYS A 42 -11.28 -5.45 -13.63
N ASN A 43 -11.92 -4.38 -13.15
CA ASN A 43 -13.03 -4.46 -12.20
C ASN A 43 -14.41 -4.36 -12.86
N CYS A 44 -14.63 -3.40 -13.75
CA CYS A 44 -15.94 -3.19 -14.41
C CYS A 44 -15.98 -3.64 -15.88
N ASP A 45 -14.85 -4.05 -16.46
CA ASP A 45 -14.72 -4.47 -17.87
C ASP A 45 -15.01 -3.41 -18.95
N ASP A 46 -15.31 -2.17 -18.54
CA ASP A 46 -15.41 -1.03 -19.45
C ASP A 46 -14.07 -0.67 -20.09
N MET A 47 -14.12 -0.05 -21.27
CA MET A 47 -12.92 0.46 -21.95
C MET A 47 -12.19 1.49 -21.06
N LEU A 48 -10.87 1.34 -20.95
CA LEU A 48 -10.04 2.19 -20.11
C LEU A 48 -9.85 3.58 -20.75
N PRO A 49 -10.13 4.67 -20.02
CA PRO A 49 -9.87 6.01 -20.51
C PRO A 49 -8.37 6.30 -20.50
N ALA A 50 -7.93 7.37 -21.17
CA ALA A 50 -6.54 7.82 -21.14
C ALA A 50 -6.01 8.08 -19.73
N THR A 51 -6.90 8.41 -18.78
CA THR A 51 -6.65 8.68 -17.35
C THR A 51 -6.64 7.44 -16.44
N LYS A 52 -6.62 6.22 -17.01
CA LYS A 52 -6.47 4.95 -16.27
C LYS A 52 -5.33 4.96 -15.23
N HIS A 53 -5.50 4.13 -14.20
CA HIS A 53 -4.50 3.93 -13.15
C HIS A 53 -4.01 2.48 -13.10
N PHE A 54 -2.74 2.31 -12.77
CA PHE A 54 -2.12 1.00 -12.56
C PHE A 54 -2.06 0.69 -11.05
N HIS A 55 -2.87 -0.28 -10.63
CA HIS A 55 -2.96 -0.73 -9.26
C HIS A 55 -2.15 -2.01 -9.04
N TYR A 56 -1.59 -2.16 -7.85
CA TYR A 56 -0.84 -3.36 -7.47
C TYR A 56 -1.75 -4.32 -6.70
N LYS A 57 -1.86 -5.57 -7.15
CA LYS A 57 -2.63 -6.61 -6.43
C LYS A 57 -2.06 -6.83 -5.03
N THR A 58 -0.73 -6.99 -4.96
CA THR A 58 0.04 -7.02 -3.73
C THR A 58 0.83 -5.71 -3.61
N PRO A 59 0.57 -4.88 -2.59
CA PRO A 59 1.31 -3.65 -2.36
C PRO A 59 2.82 -3.89 -2.24
N ILE A 60 3.63 -2.97 -2.74
CA ILE A 60 5.10 -3.07 -2.64
C ILE A 60 5.56 -3.09 -1.17
N SER A 61 4.87 -2.36 -0.29
CA SER A 61 5.13 -2.39 1.16
C SER A 61 4.91 -3.76 1.80
N LYS A 62 4.18 -4.67 1.13
CA LYS A 62 3.94 -6.06 1.56
C LYS A 62 4.71 -7.08 0.71
N GLY A 63 5.82 -6.68 0.10
CA GLY A 63 6.65 -7.57 -0.74
C GLY A 63 6.18 -7.71 -2.19
N GLY A 64 5.24 -6.88 -2.65
CA GLY A 64 4.77 -6.88 -4.03
C GLY A 64 5.86 -6.52 -5.04
N LYS A 65 5.98 -7.31 -6.11
CA LYS A 65 6.97 -7.13 -7.18
C LYS A 65 6.45 -6.19 -8.29
N ASN A 66 7.37 -5.55 -9.01
CA ASN A 66 7.07 -4.77 -10.23
C ASN A 66 6.98 -5.71 -11.44
N THR A 67 5.92 -6.52 -11.50
CA THR A 67 5.70 -7.51 -12.55
C THR A 67 4.31 -7.35 -13.16
N VAL A 68 4.17 -7.74 -14.43
CA VAL A 68 2.90 -7.71 -15.17
C VAL A 68 1.78 -8.41 -14.40
N ASN A 69 2.10 -9.54 -13.76
CA ASN A 69 1.12 -10.33 -13.00
C ASN A 69 0.61 -9.63 -11.73
N ASN A 70 1.41 -8.73 -11.14
CA ASN A 70 1.07 -8.00 -9.93
C ASN A 70 0.43 -6.62 -10.21
N LEU A 71 0.36 -6.22 -11.47
CA LEU A 71 -0.25 -4.96 -11.89
C LEU A 71 -1.59 -5.23 -12.58
N ILE A 72 -2.56 -4.34 -12.33
CA ILE A 72 -3.84 -4.29 -13.03
C ILE A 72 -4.13 -2.84 -13.43
N ALA A 73 -4.72 -2.65 -14.59
CA ALA A 73 -5.22 -1.37 -15.04
C ALA A 73 -6.70 -1.23 -14.65
N LEU A 74 -7.03 -0.09 -14.04
CA LEU A 74 -8.36 0.25 -13.56
C LEU A 74 -8.77 1.63 -14.08
N CYS A 75 -10.06 1.83 -14.29
CA CYS A 75 -10.62 3.15 -14.52
C CYS A 75 -10.54 4.00 -13.23
N PRO A 76 -10.63 5.34 -13.33
CA PRO A 76 -10.54 6.23 -12.17
C PRO A 76 -11.56 5.91 -11.06
N ASN A 77 -12.79 5.57 -11.45
CA ASN A 77 -13.88 5.26 -10.53
C ASN A 77 -13.58 4.00 -9.70
N CYS A 78 -13.29 2.88 -10.37
CA CYS A 78 -12.96 1.63 -9.66
C CYS A 78 -11.69 1.77 -8.84
N HIS A 79 -10.68 2.50 -9.34
CA HIS A 79 -9.46 2.74 -8.56
C HIS A 79 -9.74 3.51 -7.26
N SER A 80 -10.56 4.57 -7.33
CA SER A 80 -11.00 5.33 -6.15
C SER A 80 -11.77 4.45 -5.16
N GLU A 81 -12.70 3.64 -5.66
CA GLU A 81 -13.50 2.72 -4.87
C GLU A 81 -12.65 1.68 -4.13
N HIS A 82 -11.62 1.12 -4.78
CA HIS A 82 -10.67 0.21 -4.12
C HIS A 82 -9.97 0.88 -2.93
N HIS A 83 -9.51 2.12 -3.08
CA HIS A 83 -8.90 2.86 -1.97
C HIS A 83 -9.91 3.20 -0.88
N HIS A 84 -11.13 3.60 -1.24
CA HIS A 84 -12.19 3.89 -0.30
C HIS A 84 -12.53 2.66 0.55
N LYS A 85 -12.78 1.51 -0.08
CA LYS A 85 -13.05 0.23 0.60
C LYS A 85 -11.92 -0.16 1.55
N GLN A 86 -10.66 0.03 1.16
CA GLN A 86 -9.51 -0.22 2.03
C GLN A 86 -9.51 0.70 3.26
N ARG A 87 -9.76 2.01 3.08
CA ARG A 87 -9.80 2.97 4.18
C ARG A 87 -10.93 2.65 5.17
N VAL A 88 -12.13 2.35 4.67
CA VAL A 88 -13.28 1.94 5.49
C VAL A 88 -12.98 0.67 6.27
N LYS A 89 -12.39 -0.35 5.62
CA LYS A 89 -11.99 -1.60 6.29
C LYS A 89 -11.01 -1.35 7.44
N TYR A 90 -10.00 -0.49 7.22
CA TYR A 90 -9.04 -0.11 8.26
C TYR A 90 -9.68 0.65 9.41
N ALA A 91 -10.56 1.61 9.13
CA ALA A 91 -11.29 2.36 10.15
C ALA A 91 -12.17 1.44 11.01
N ASN A 92 -12.92 0.52 10.38
CA ASN A 92 -13.76 -0.46 11.06
C ASN A 92 -12.94 -1.41 11.93
N ALA A 93 -11.77 -1.87 11.47
CA ALA A 93 -10.88 -2.72 12.26
C ALA A 93 -10.36 -1.98 13.50
N LYS A 94 -9.99 -0.71 13.36
CA LYS A 94 -9.54 0.13 14.48
C LYS A 94 -10.65 0.33 15.53
N ALA A 95 -11.88 0.59 15.09
CA ALA A 95 -13.02 0.75 15.99
C ALA A 95 -13.30 -0.54 16.78
N LYS A 96 -13.23 -1.71 16.13
CA LYS A 96 -13.40 -3.02 16.79
C LYS A 96 -12.32 -3.31 17.85
N GLY A 97 -11.07 -2.93 17.59
CA GLY A 97 -9.95 -3.11 18.53
C GLY A 97 -9.96 -2.14 19.73
N SER A 98 -10.86 -1.16 19.76
CA SER A 98 -10.92 -0.11 20.79
C SER A 98 -11.97 -0.35 21.88
N LYS A 99 -12.70 -1.48 21.86
CA LYS A 99 -13.63 -1.85 22.94
C LYS A 99 -12.83 -2.28 24.19
N LYS A 100 -12.34 -1.33 24.98
CA LYS A 100 -11.96 -1.61 26.37
C LYS A 100 -13.26 -1.81 27.16
N LYS A 101 -13.39 -2.91 27.91
CA LYS A 101 -14.46 -3.05 28.92
C LYS A 101 -14.42 -1.79 29.80
N SER A 102 -15.56 -1.13 29.95
CA SER A 102 -15.65 0.00 30.88
C SER A 102 -15.67 -0.53 32.31
N VAL A 103 -15.25 0.28 33.29
CA VAL A 103 -15.36 -0.07 34.72
C VAL A 103 -16.81 -0.36 35.12
N TRP A 104 -17.78 0.16 34.36
CA TRP A 104 -19.21 -0.04 34.57
C TRP A 104 -19.75 -1.36 33.99
N ASP A 105 -18.92 -2.13 33.27
CA ASP A 105 -19.24 -3.46 32.72
C ASP A 105 -18.70 -4.63 33.57
N MET A 106 -18.31 -4.37 34.83
CA MET A 106 -17.86 -5.38 35.81
C MET A 106 -19.03 -5.74 36.75
N GLU A 107 -19.47 -7.00 36.74
CA GLU A 107 -20.48 -7.50 37.70
C GLU A 107 -19.83 -7.69 39.09
N LEU A 108 -20.60 -7.43 40.15
CA LEU A 108 -20.19 -7.40 41.58
C LEU A 108 -19.66 -8.74 42.16
N GLY A 109 -19.24 -9.70 41.33
CA GLY A 109 -18.76 -11.02 41.73
C GLY A 109 -17.25 -11.25 41.60
N ASP A 110 -16.48 -10.26 41.11
CA ASP A 110 -15.05 -10.41 40.80
C ASP A 110 -14.10 -9.70 41.82
N ILE A 111 -14.55 -9.47 43.06
CA ILE A 111 -13.70 -9.03 44.19
C ILE A 111 -13.70 -10.09 45.29
#